data_AF-A0A7R9K9A0-F1
#
_entry.id   AF-A0A7R9K9A0-F1
#
_cell.length_a   1.000
_cell.length_b   1.000
_cell.length_c   1.000
_cell.angle_alpha   90.00
_cell.angle_beta   90.00
_cell.angle_gamma   90.00
#
_symmetry.space_group_name_H-M   'P 1'
#
loop_
_entity.id
_entity.type
_entity.pdbx_description
1 polymer ?
#
loop_
_entity_poly.entity_id
_entity_poly.type
_entity_poly.pdbx_seq_one_letter_code
_entity_poly.pdbx_strand_id
1 'polypeptide(L)'
;GLRLTLICGAIFMTAGSWIKVASVSPDRFYVAFIGQIFVGAAQIFILGVPARLAAVWFGPTQVSTATSIGVFGNQVGIALSFLLPPVIVGNHDSLEDIGKDLMKLYVGLAAGPSIVLILILLLFQKAPPVPPSPAQASIKCQEDKSTYVKSLKALASNKNFLLLLASYGINVGVFYAVSTLLNQVLLLHFK
;
A
#
# COMPACT_ATOMS: atom_id res chain seq x y z
N GLY A 1 -6.76 -8.81 14.52
CA GLY A 1 -6.68 -7.56 15.29
C GLY A 1 -5.80 -6.56 14.58
N LEU A 2 -6.05 -5.24 14.75
CA LEU A 2 -5.40 -4.16 13.99
C LEU A 2 -3.85 -4.23 14.01
N ARG A 3 -3.25 -4.48 15.17
CA ARG A 3 -1.78 -4.60 15.30
C ARG A 3 -1.20 -5.76 14.50
N LEU A 4 -1.86 -6.91 14.48
CA LEU A 4 -1.40 -8.07 13.70
C LEU A 4 -1.46 -7.79 12.21
N THR A 5 -2.54 -7.17 11.73
CA THR A 5 -2.68 -6.74 10.33
C THR A 5 -1.58 -5.76 9.93
N LEU A 6 -1.28 -4.78 10.78
CA LEU A 6 -0.21 -3.80 10.57
C LEU A 6 1.18 -4.45 10.53
N ILE A 7 1.49 -5.32 11.50
CA ILE A 7 2.78 -6.02 11.56
C ILE A 7 2.95 -6.93 10.35
N CYS A 8 1.94 -7.75 10.01
CA CYS A 8 2.02 -8.61 8.84
C CYS A 8 2.21 -7.80 7.56
N GLY A 9 1.43 -6.73 7.36
CA GLY A 9 1.58 -5.83 6.21
C GLY A 9 2.99 -5.22 6.14
N ALA A 10 3.51 -4.70 7.24
CA ALA A 10 4.85 -4.10 7.30
C ALA A 10 5.96 -5.13 7.06
N ILE A 11 5.83 -6.36 7.57
CA ILE A 11 6.78 -7.46 7.31
C ILE A 11 6.78 -7.82 5.82
N PHE A 12 5.61 -8.06 5.22
CA PHE A 12 5.51 -8.40 3.80
C PHE A 12 6.06 -7.28 2.90
N MET A 13 5.77 -6.03 3.24
CA MET A 13 6.26 -4.86 2.51
C MET A 13 7.79 -4.73 2.63
N THR A 14 8.33 -4.90 3.83
CA THR A 14 9.78 -4.83 4.09
C THR A 14 10.51 -5.97 3.37
N ALA A 15 10.03 -7.21 3.52
CA ALA A 15 10.59 -8.38 2.86
C ALA A 15 10.59 -8.22 1.34
N GLY A 16 9.46 -7.81 0.75
CA GLY A 16 9.34 -7.57 -0.68
C GLY A 16 10.28 -6.46 -1.19
N SER A 17 10.45 -5.38 -0.42
CA SER A 17 11.38 -4.30 -0.77
C SER A 17 12.85 -4.73 -0.70
N TRP A 18 13.26 -5.51 0.31
CA TRP A 18 14.63 -6.04 0.41
C TRP A 18 14.94 -7.06 -0.68
N ILE A 19 13.96 -7.89 -1.06
CA ILE A 19 14.12 -8.81 -2.21
C ILE A 19 14.39 -8.01 -3.51
N LYS A 20 13.73 -6.86 -3.69
CA LYS A 20 13.99 -5.98 -4.84
C LYS A 20 15.40 -5.39 -4.84
N VAL A 21 15.97 -5.07 -3.67
CA VAL A 21 17.38 -4.61 -3.56
C VAL A 21 18.35 -5.66 -4.12
N ALA A 22 18.07 -6.95 -3.92
CA ALA A 22 18.89 -8.03 -4.47
C ALA A 22 18.76 -8.23 -6.00
N SER A 23 17.85 -7.48 -6.65
CA SER A 23 17.49 -7.63 -8.07
C SER A 23 18.20 -6.63 -9.00
N VAL A 24 19.21 -5.90 -8.52
CA VAL A 24 19.90 -4.83 -9.28
C VAL A 24 20.58 -5.35 -10.56
N SER A 25 20.94 -6.63 -10.61
CA SER A 25 21.53 -7.23 -11.82
C SER A 25 20.47 -7.44 -12.92
N PRO A 26 20.76 -7.09 -14.19
CA PRO A 26 19.84 -7.25 -15.33
C PRO A 26 19.26 -8.66 -15.48
N ASP A 27 20.04 -9.70 -15.18
CA ASP A 27 19.63 -11.11 -15.29
C ASP A 27 18.68 -11.59 -14.18
N ARG A 28 18.37 -10.73 -13.19
CA ARG A 28 17.59 -11.08 -11.99
C ARG A 28 16.19 -10.48 -11.95
N PHE A 29 15.61 -10.18 -13.11
CA PHE A 29 14.25 -9.65 -13.21
C PHE A 29 13.21 -10.51 -12.45
N TYR A 30 13.36 -11.84 -12.48
CA TYR A 30 12.49 -12.76 -11.73
C TYR A 30 12.50 -12.48 -10.21
N VAL A 31 13.64 -12.07 -9.65
CA VAL A 31 13.76 -11.72 -8.23
C VAL A 31 12.97 -10.45 -7.91
N ALA A 32 12.98 -9.46 -8.82
CA ALA A 32 12.17 -8.26 -8.68
C ALA A 32 10.67 -8.58 -8.72
N PHE A 33 10.28 -9.53 -9.59
CA PHE A 33 8.91 -10.00 -9.72
C PHE A 33 8.44 -10.71 -8.45
N ILE A 34 9.28 -11.58 -7.87
CA ILE A 34 9.01 -12.20 -6.57
C ILE A 34 8.83 -11.11 -5.51
N GLY A 35 9.75 -10.14 -5.43
CA GLY A 35 9.62 -9.02 -4.49
C GLY A 35 8.30 -8.24 -4.66
N GLN A 36 7.84 -8.04 -5.90
CA GLN A 36 6.56 -7.38 -6.20
C GLN A 36 5.36 -8.19 -5.69
N ILE A 37 5.40 -9.53 -5.75
CA ILE A 37 4.33 -10.39 -5.21
C ILE A 37 4.18 -10.17 -3.70
N PHE A 38 5.29 -10.11 -2.97
CA PHE A 38 5.29 -9.84 -1.52
C PHE A 38 4.73 -8.44 -1.20
N VAL A 39 5.15 -7.42 -1.95
CA VAL A 39 4.61 -6.04 -1.79
C VAL A 39 3.12 -6.00 -2.13
N GLY A 40 2.68 -6.71 -3.16
CA GLY A 40 1.26 -6.82 -3.54
C GLY A 40 0.42 -7.48 -2.44
N ALA A 41 0.93 -8.56 -1.83
CA ALA A 41 0.28 -9.19 -0.69
C ALA A 41 0.18 -8.23 0.52
N ALA A 42 1.21 -7.40 0.75
CA ALA A 42 1.21 -6.41 1.82
C ALA A 42 0.09 -5.36 1.67
N GLN A 43 -0.24 -4.95 0.44
CA GLN A 43 -1.27 -3.94 0.15
C GLN A 43 -2.65 -4.36 0.68
N ILE A 44 -2.98 -5.65 0.65
CA ILE A 44 -4.26 -6.19 1.17
C ILE A 44 -4.40 -5.85 2.66
N PHE A 45 -3.30 -5.91 3.41
CA PHE A 45 -3.31 -5.61 4.84
C PHE A 45 -3.32 -4.10 5.12
N ILE A 46 -2.68 -3.30 4.27
CA ILE A 46 -2.49 -1.86 4.50
C ILE A 46 -3.72 -1.03 4.10
N LEU A 47 -4.42 -1.38 3.02
CA LEU A 47 -5.49 -0.54 2.46
C LEU A 47 -6.64 -0.28 3.43
N GLY A 48 -6.99 -1.26 4.27
CA GLY A 48 -8.04 -1.13 5.27
C GLY A 48 -7.63 -0.48 6.59
N VAL A 49 -6.35 -0.16 6.77
CA VAL A 49 -5.81 0.37 8.03
C VAL A 49 -6.33 1.76 8.36
N PRO A 50 -6.34 2.77 7.46
CA PRO A 50 -6.73 4.13 7.82
C PRO A 50 -8.14 4.20 8.41
N ALA A 51 -9.12 3.58 7.73
CA ALA A 51 -10.50 3.55 8.20
C ALA A 51 -10.65 2.82 9.54
N ARG A 52 -9.95 1.69 9.70
CA ARG A 52 -10.01 0.91 10.95
C ARG A 52 -9.32 1.63 12.10
N LEU A 53 -8.17 2.25 11.85
CA LEU A 53 -7.44 3.04 12.85
C LEU A 53 -8.26 4.27 13.27
N ALA A 54 -8.84 4.98 12.30
CA ALA A 54 -9.72 6.12 12.53
C ALA A 54 -10.91 5.74 13.42
N ALA A 55 -11.59 4.63 13.11
CA ALA A 55 -12.75 4.15 13.87
C ALA A 55 -12.39 3.63 15.28
N VAL A 56 -11.14 3.21 15.52
CA VAL A 56 -10.67 2.75 16.83
C VAL A 56 -10.25 3.91 17.73
N TRP A 57 -9.58 4.92 17.17
CA TRP A 57 -8.88 5.95 17.96
C TRP A 57 -9.56 7.32 17.96
N PHE A 58 -10.47 7.58 17.01
CA PHE A 58 -11.12 8.88 16.86
C PHE A 58 -12.64 8.78 17.03
N GLY A 59 -13.25 9.86 17.53
CA GLY A 59 -14.71 9.94 17.71
C GLY A 59 -15.47 10.03 16.37
N PRO A 60 -16.79 9.78 16.35
CA PRO A 60 -17.60 9.64 15.13
C PRO A 60 -17.51 10.83 14.16
N THR A 61 -17.39 12.04 14.70
CA THR A 61 -17.27 13.29 13.92
C THR A 61 -15.89 13.48 13.29
N GLN A 62 -14.85 12.82 13.82
CA GLN A 62 -13.46 12.96 13.39
C GLN A 62 -12.96 11.77 12.54
N VAL A 63 -13.68 10.64 12.52
CA VAL A 63 -13.30 9.44 11.75
C VAL A 63 -13.13 9.74 10.26
N SER A 64 -14.03 10.54 9.67
CA SER A 64 -13.97 10.89 8.24
C SER A 64 -12.72 11.69 7.90
N THR A 65 -12.39 12.70 8.72
CA THR A 65 -11.19 13.52 8.55
C THR A 65 -9.91 12.70 8.74
N ALA A 66 -9.85 11.88 9.79
CA ALA A 66 -8.69 11.02 10.06
C ALA A 66 -8.46 10.00 8.93
N THR A 67 -9.54 9.41 8.40
CA THR A 67 -9.46 8.48 7.25
C THR A 67 -8.99 9.21 6.00
N SER A 68 -9.54 10.40 5.72
CA SER A 68 -9.15 11.21 4.56
C SER A 68 -7.66 11.54 4.57
N ILE A 69 -7.12 11.96 5.71
CA ILE A 69 -5.68 12.23 5.86
C ILE A 69 -4.84 10.99 5.53
N GLY A 70 -5.24 9.81 6.00
CA GLY A 70 -4.56 8.56 5.69
C GLY A 70 -4.60 8.20 4.20
N VAL A 71 -5.73 8.43 3.53
CA VAL A 71 -5.88 8.20 2.08
C VAL A 71 -5.05 9.21 1.27
N PHE A 72 -5.03 10.48 1.68
CA PHE A 72 -4.17 11.50 1.05
C PHE A 72 -2.68 11.14 1.15
N GLY A 73 -2.25 10.54 2.26
CA GLY A 73 -0.88 10.03 2.40
C GLY A 73 -0.51 9.01 1.32
N ASN A 74 -1.45 8.16 0.90
CA ASN A 74 -1.23 7.23 -0.21
C ASN A 74 -1.03 7.97 -1.54
N GLN A 75 -1.86 8.98 -1.83
CA GLN A 75 -1.73 9.79 -3.05
C GLN A 75 -0.39 10.52 -3.13
N VAL A 76 0.08 11.09 -2.01
CA VAL A 76 1.41 11.72 -1.93
C VAL A 76 2.53 10.71 -2.19
N GLY A 77 2.42 9.50 -1.62
CA GLY A 77 3.39 8.43 -1.87
C GLY A 77 3.47 8.04 -3.35
N ILE A 78 2.34 7.95 -4.05
CA ILE A 78 2.31 7.69 -5.50
C ILE A 78 3.02 8.81 -6.26
N ALA A 79 2.74 10.08 -5.94
CA ALA A 79 3.41 11.21 -6.60
C ALA A 79 4.93 11.18 -6.41
N LEU A 80 5.39 10.93 -5.18
CA LEU A 80 6.83 10.78 -4.88
C LEU A 80 7.45 9.59 -5.63
N SER A 81 6.70 8.49 -5.80
CA SER A 81 7.19 7.31 -6.52
C SER A 81 7.43 7.56 -8.01
N PHE A 82 6.74 8.53 -8.62
CA PHE A 82 6.99 8.96 -10.00
C PHE A 82 8.19 9.90 -10.12
N LEU A 83 8.44 10.73 -9.10
CA LEU A 83 9.51 11.72 -9.12
C LEU A 83 10.87 11.15 -8.71
N LEU A 84 10.92 10.27 -7.72
CA LEU A 84 12.17 9.79 -7.13
C LEU A 84 13.05 8.97 -8.09
N PRO A 85 12.52 8.01 -8.88
CA PRO A 85 13.35 7.21 -9.77
C PRO A 85 14.09 8.05 -10.83
N PRO A 86 13.44 8.97 -11.58
CA PRO A 86 14.14 9.81 -12.56
C PRO A 86 15.12 10.82 -11.95
N VAL A 87 14.87 11.30 -10.73
CA VAL A 87 15.77 12.23 -10.04
C VAL A 87 17.04 11.53 -9.52
N ILE A 88 16.91 10.28 -9.08
CA ILE A 88 18.02 9.50 -8.50
C ILE A 88 18.80 8.74 -9.57
N VAL A 89 18.15 8.27 -10.63
CA VAL A 89 18.78 7.51 -11.72
C VAL A 89 18.99 8.44 -12.90
N GLY A 90 20.21 8.98 -13.03
CA GLY A 90 20.61 9.77 -14.18
C GLY A 90 20.84 8.92 -15.43
N ASN A 91 20.72 9.53 -16.61
CA ASN A 91 21.14 8.90 -17.86
C ASN A 91 22.67 8.85 -17.91
N HIS A 92 23.24 7.67 -17.65
CA HIS A 92 24.68 7.41 -17.76
C HIS A 92 24.94 6.47 -18.95
N ASP A 93 26.04 6.67 -19.67
CA ASP A 93 26.43 5.78 -20.78
C ASP A 93 26.99 4.43 -20.30
N SER A 94 27.38 4.33 -19.02
CA SER A 94 27.92 3.12 -18.39
C SER A 94 26.84 2.35 -17.62
N LEU A 95 26.66 1.07 -17.96
CA LEU A 95 25.73 0.16 -17.26
C LEU A 95 26.08 -0.03 -15.78
N GLU A 96 27.35 0.09 -15.39
CA GLU A 96 27.76 -0.03 -13.99
C GLU A 96 27.27 1.14 -13.13
N ASP A 97 27.24 2.35 -13.70
CA ASP A 97 26.81 3.54 -12.97
C ASP A 97 25.27 3.60 -12.85
N ILE A 98 24.55 3.12 -13.88
CA ILE A 98 23.10 2.87 -13.81
C ILE A 98 22.78 1.85 -12.70
N GLY A 99 23.56 0.76 -12.61
CA GLY A 99 23.38 -0.26 -11.56
C GLY A 99 23.58 0.31 -10.14
N LYS A 100 24.60 1.15 -9.94
CA LYS A 100 24.86 1.82 -8.65
C LYS A 100 23.71 2.75 -8.25
N ASP A 101 23.18 3.52 -9.19
CA ASP A 101 22.07 4.45 -8.90
C ASP A 101 20.74 3.72 -8.66
N LEU A 102 20.46 2.65 -9.40
CA LEU A 102 19.36 1.73 -9.10
C LEU A 102 19.49 1.10 -7.72
N MET A 103 20.70 0.71 -7.32
CA MET A 103 20.94 0.16 -5.98
C MET A 103 20.67 1.20 -4.89
N LYS A 104 21.13 2.44 -5.06
CA LYS A 104 20.80 3.55 -4.13
C LYS A 104 19.29 3.77 -4.05
N LEU A 105 18.59 3.78 -5.18
CA LEU A 105 17.13 3.92 -5.25
C LEU A 105 16.43 2.79 -4.50
N TYR A 106 16.77 1.53 -4.77
CA TYR A 106 16.13 0.39 -4.12
C TYR A 106 16.42 0.33 -2.62
N VAL A 107 17.66 0.64 -2.20
CA VAL A 107 18.01 0.70 -0.77
C VAL A 107 17.23 1.82 -0.08
N GLY A 108 17.12 3.00 -0.69
CA GLY A 108 16.30 4.10 -0.17
C GLY A 108 14.82 3.70 -0.03
N LEU A 109 14.27 3.02 -1.03
CA LEU A 109 12.89 2.53 -1.01
C LEU A 109 12.66 1.40 0.01
N ALA A 110 13.69 0.59 0.33
CA ALA A 110 13.64 -0.44 1.36
C ALA A 110 13.83 0.12 2.78
N ALA A 111 14.56 1.23 2.93
CA ALA A 111 14.78 1.89 4.22
C ALA A 111 13.46 2.40 4.82
N GLY A 112 12.59 3.02 4.02
CA GLY A 112 11.29 3.55 4.49
C GLY A 112 10.42 2.51 5.21
N PRO A 113 10.04 1.39 4.56
CA PRO A 113 9.29 0.30 5.18
C PRO A 113 9.99 -0.31 6.39
N SER A 114 11.32 -0.40 6.37
CA SER A 114 12.10 -0.92 7.50
C SER A 114 12.00 -0.02 8.73
N ILE A 115 12.09 1.31 8.55
CA ILE A 115 11.88 2.30 9.62
C ILE A 115 10.45 2.18 10.15
N VAL A 116 9.46 2.12 9.26
CA VAL A 116 8.05 1.97 9.66
C VAL A 116 7.83 0.66 10.44
N LEU A 117 8.44 -0.45 10.02
CA LEU A 117 8.37 -1.72 10.75
C LEU A 117 8.97 -1.59 12.15
N ILE A 118 10.15 -0.98 12.30
CA ILE A 118 10.78 -0.72 13.60
C ILE A 118 9.89 0.17 14.47
N LEU A 119 9.33 1.25 13.91
CA LEU A 119 8.40 2.13 14.62
C LEU A 119 7.13 1.37 15.05
N ILE A 120 6.59 0.47 14.22
CA ILE A 120 5.44 -0.36 14.61
C ILE A 120 5.81 -1.35 15.73
N LEU A 121 7.03 -1.87 15.74
CA LEU A 121 7.48 -2.77 16.80
C LEU A 121 7.70 -2.04 18.13
N LEU A 122 8.27 -0.82 18.09
CA LEU A 122 8.64 -0.02 19.26
C LEU A 122 7.47 0.82 19.82
N LEU A 123 6.76 1.56 18.95
CA LEU A 123 5.75 2.54 19.35
C LEU A 123 4.33 1.98 19.35
N PHE A 124 4.03 0.97 18.53
CA PHE A 124 2.69 0.41 18.43
C PHE A 124 2.42 -0.53 19.62
N GLN A 125 2.04 0.06 20.74
CA GLN A 125 1.56 -0.67 21.90
C GLN A 125 0.27 -1.43 21.58
N LYS A 126 0.06 -2.52 22.35
CA LYS A 126 -0.92 -3.58 22.15
C LYS A 126 -2.34 -3.08 22.43
N ALA A 127 -2.89 -2.26 21.52
CA ALA A 127 -4.21 -1.62 21.63
C ALA A 127 -4.33 -0.64 22.82
N PRO A 128 -5.13 0.43 22.70
CA PRO A 128 -5.47 1.25 23.85
C PRO A 128 -6.23 0.38 24.88
N PRO A 129 -5.90 0.42 26.17
CA PRO A 129 -6.54 -0.37 27.23
C PRO A 129 -8.02 -0.04 27.47
N VAL A 130 -8.54 1.01 26.83
CA VAL A 130 -9.96 1.38 26.85
C VAL A 130 -10.45 1.59 25.41
N PRO A 131 -11.42 0.78 24.93
CA PRO A 131 -12.03 0.99 23.61
C PRO A 131 -12.90 2.25 23.67
N PRO A 132 -12.65 3.31 22.86
CA PRO A 132 -13.38 4.57 23.00
C PRO A 132 -14.77 4.56 22.36
N SER A 133 -15.20 3.51 21.65
CA SER A 133 -16.49 3.52 20.97
C SER A 133 -17.38 2.31 21.29
N PRO A 134 -18.66 2.52 21.66
CA PRO A 134 -19.68 1.48 21.79
C PRO A 134 -19.85 0.61 20.53
N ALA A 135 -19.46 1.13 19.36
CA ALA A 135 -19.50 0.41 18.09
C ALA A 135 -18.48 -0.74 18.01
N GLN A 136 -17.39 -0.71 18.77
CA GLN A 136 -16.46 -1.86 18.84
C GLN A 136 -16.92 -2.96 19.78
N ALA A 137 -17.72 -2.62 20.80
CA ALA A 137 -18.35 -3.59 21.67
C ALA A 137 -19.43 -4.39 20.93
N SER A 138 -20.21 -3.75 20.06
CA SER A 138 -21.22 -4.46 19.25
C SER A 138 -20.61 -5.37 18.17
N ILE A 139 -19.54 -4.93 17.49
CA ILE A 139 -18.86 -5.75 16.46
C ILE A 139 -18.15 -6.98 17.07
N LYS A 140 -17.58 -6.87 18.28
CA LYS A 140 -17.00 -8.03 18.99
C LYS A 140 -18.06 -9.06 19.41
N CYS A 141 -19.28 -8.62 19.70
CA CYS A 141 -20.41 -9.51 20.03
C CYS A 141 -21.07 -10.14 18.79
N GLN A 142 -20.79 -9.65 17.58
CA GLN A 142 -21.40 -10.09 16.32
C GLN A 142 -20.39 -10.75 15.36
N GLU A 143 -19.32 -11.36 15.87
CA GLU A 143 -18.33 -12.06 15.06
C GLU A 143 -18.83 -13.45 14.63
N ASP A 144 -20.01 -13.50 14.01
CA ASP A 144 -20.54 -14.71 13.40
C ASP A 144 -19.96 -14.83 11.98
N LYS A 145 -18.94 -15.67 11.79
CA LYS A 145 -18.29 -15.90 10.47
C LYS A 145 -19.30 -16.30 9.38
N SER A 146 -20.45 -16.87 9.78
CA SER A 146 -21.66 -17.13 8.97
C SER A 146 -22.18 -15.88 8.26
N THR A 147 -22.07 -14.70 8.89
CA THR A 147 -22.58 -13.42 8.37
C THR A 147 -21.66 -12.80 7.32
N TYR A 148 -20.33 -12.97 7.42
CA TYR A 148 -19.39 -12.35 6.46
C TYR A 148 -19.58 -12.87 5.03
N VAL A 149 -19.68 -14.19 4.84
CA VAL A 149 -19.89 -14.79 3.52
C VAL A 149 -21.28 -14.42 2.97
N LYS A 150 -22.29 -14.34 3.84
CA LYS A 150 -23.64 -13.87 3.47
C LYS A 150 -23.64 -12.41 3.04
N SER A 151 -22.94 -11.53 3.77
CA SER A 151 -22.76 -10.12 3.39
C SER A 151 -22.02 -9.98 2.07
N LEU A 152 -20.97 -10.78 1.84
CA LEU A 152 -20.23 -10.77 0.58
C LEU A 152 -21.12 -11.19 -0.60
N LYS A 153 -21.91 -12.26 -0.41
CA LYS A 153 -22.89 -12.73 -1.40
C LYS A 153 -23.99 -11.69 -1.66
N ALA A 154 -24.50 -11.05 -0.60
CA ALA A 154 -25.50 -9.99 -0.71
C ALA A 154 -24.95 -8.75 -1.46
N LEU A 155 -23.69 -8.36 -1.20
CA LEU A 155 -23.01 -7.30 -1.94
C LEU A 155 -22.85 -7.66 -3.41
N ALA A 156 -22.40 -8.88 -3.71
CA ALA A 156 -22.23 -9.37 -5.07
C ALA A 156 -23.55 -9.48 -5.85
N SER A 157 -24.69 -9.69 -5.17
CA SER A 157 -26.02 -9.67 -5.80
C SER A 157 -26.63 -8.27 -5.93
N ASN A 158 -26.02 -7.24 -5.34
CA ASN A 158 -26.53 -5.88 -5.39
C ASN A 158 -26.08 -5.17 -6.69
N LYS A 159 -27.03 -4.86 -7.58
CA LYS A 159 -26.74 -4.20 -8.87
C LYS A 159 -26.06 -2.83 -8.70
N ASN A 160 -26.42 -2.05 -7.68
CA ASN A 160 -25.79 -0.76 -7.42
C ASN A 160 -24.33 -0.93 -7.01
N PHE A 161 -24.03 -1.96 -6.20
CA PHE A 161 -22.65 -2.28 -5.84
C PHE A 161 -21.85 -2.78 -7.04
N LEU A 162 -22.42 -3.65 -7.89
CA LEU A 162 -21.76 -4.11 -9.10
C LEU A 162 -21.45 -2.97 -10.08
N LEU A 163 -22.37 -2.01 -10.22
CA LEU A 163 -22.18 -0.85 -11.09
C LEU A 163 -21.12 0.12 -10.52
N LEU A 164 -21.08 0.28 -9.20
CA LEU A 164 -20.02 1.00 -8.51
C LEU A 164 -18.66 0.30 -8.66
N LEU A 165 -18.62 -1.03 -8.52
CA LEU A 165 -17.41 -1.83 -8.69
C LEU A 165 -16.86 -1.71 -10.12
N ALA A 166 -17.74 -1.80 -11.13
CA ALA A 166 -17.35 -1.67 -12.52
C ALA A 166 -16.83 -0.26 -12.85
N SER A 167 -17.56 0.79 -12.45
CA SER A 167 -17.15 2.17 -12.71
C SER A 167 -15.85 2.54 -11.99
N TYR A 168 -15.71 2.17 -10.72
CA TYR A 168 -14.47 2.39 -9.97
C TYR A 168 -13.31 1.55 -10.51
N GLY A 169 -13.58 0.29 -10.88
CA GLY A 169 -12.58 -0.59 -11.50
C GLY A 169 -12.03 -0.06 -12.82
N ILE A 170 -12.89 0.48 -13.69
CA ILE A 170 -12.48 1.13 -14.94
C ILE A 170 -11.63 2.37 -14.62
N ASN A 171 -12.07 3.21 -13.68
CA ASN A 171 -11.34 4.41 -13.30
C ASN A 171 -9.92 4.08 -12.80
N VAL A 172 -9.81 3.13 -11.88
CA VAL A 172 -8.54 2.68 -11.31
C VAL A 172 -7.66 2.00 -12.38
N GLY A 173 -8.25 1.17 -13.25
CA GLY A 173 -7.54 0.51 -14.33
C GLY A 173 -6.94 1.50 -15.33
N VAL A 174 -7.72 2.49 -15.77
CA VAL A 174 -7.24 3.56 -16.66
C VAL A 174 -6.15 4.37 -15.96
N PHE A 175 -6.34 4.73 -14.69
CA PHE A 175 -5.34 5.47 -13.91
C PHE A 175 -3.99 4.72 -13.86
N TYR A 176 -3.99 3.43 -13.56
CA TYR A 176 -2.76 2.63 -13.51
C TYR A 176 -2.13 2.40 -14.89
N ALA A 177 -2.94 2.22 -15.93
CA ALA A 177 -2.44 2.07 -17.30
C ALA A 177 -1.73 3.35 -17.76
N VAL A 178 -2.38 4.51 -17.61
CA VAL A 178 -1.78 5.81 -17.95
C VAL A 178 -0.53 6.05 -17.12
N SER A 179 -0.58 5.78 -15.82
CA SER A 179 0.57 5.89 -14.91
C SER A 179 1.78 5.04 -15.35
N THR A 180 1.53 3.83 -15.88
CA THR A 180 2.60 2.95 -16.39
C THR A 180 3.19 3.45 -17.70
N LEU A 181 2.34 3.92 -18.63
CA LEU A 181 2.77 4.40 -19.93
C LEU A 181 3.27 5.86 -19.92
N LEU A 182 3.04 6.60 -18.84
CA LEU A 182 3.35 8.02 -18.74
C LEU A 182 4.80 8.32 -19.11
N ASN A 183 5.74 7.51 -18.60
CA ASN A 183 7.16 7.67 -18.91
C ASN A 183 7.45 7.50 -20.42
N GLN A 184 6.81 6.52 -21.08
CA GLN A 184 6.99 6.29 -22.52
C GLN A 184 6.39 7.42 -23.37
N VAL A 185 5.22 7.92 -22.97
CA VAL A 185 4.55 9.02 -23.69
C VAL A 185 5.35 10.32 -23.57
N LEU A 186 5.90 10.64 -22.39
CA LEU A 186 6.71 11.83 -22.19
C LEU A 186 8.02 11.80 -22.99
N LEU A 187 8.72 10.65 -23.01
CA LEU A 187 9.95 10.48 -23.78
C LEU A 187 9.73 10.56 -25.31
N LEU A 188 8.54 10.19 -25.79
CA LEU A 188 8.15 10.35 -27.20
C LEU A 188 7.96 11.81 -27.61
N HIS A 189 7.53 12.68 -26.68
CA HIS A 189 7.18 14.07 -26.98
C HIS A 189 8.32 15.07 -26.71
N PHE A 190 9.20 14.80 -25.74
CA PHE A 190 10.27 15.71 -25.30
C PHE A 190 11.69 15.23 -25.66
N LYS A 191 11.85 14.63 -26.85
CA LYS A 191 13.16 14.21 -27.37
C LYS A 191 14.03 15.41 -27.77
#